data_AF-A0A1M7ZYI3-F1
#
_entry.id   AF-A0A1M7ZYI3-F1
#
_cell.length_a   1.000
_cell.length_b   1.000
_cell.length_c   1.000
_cell.angle_alpha   90.00
_cell.angle_beta   90.00
_cell.angle_gamma   90.00
#
_symmetry.space_group_name_H-M   'P 1'
#
loop_
_entity.id
_entity.type
_entity.pdbx_description
1 polymer ?
#
loop_
_entity_poly.entity_id
_entity_poly.type
_entity_poly.pdbx_seq_one_letter_code
_entity_poly.pdbx_strand_id
1 'polypeptide(L)' 'MPAKKKFNYETYLEKPSSQKISLNINQLEKGEYELNIIHKNKIIKKTKFKK' A
#
# COMPACT_ATOMS: atom_id res chain seq x y z
N MET A 1 24.85 -6.48 -12.34
CA MET A 1 24.11 -5.51 -11.51
C MET A 1 22.99 -6.26 -10.80
N PRO A 2 22.93 -6.30 -9.46
CA PRO A 2 21.91 -7.09 -8.77
C PRO A 2 20.53 -6.43 -8.98
N ALA A 3 19.55 -7.22 -9.41
CA ALA A 3 18.18 -6.77 -9.61
C ALA A 3 17.64 -6.20 -8.29
N LYS A 4 17.17 -4.94 -8.30
CA LYS A 4 16.49 -4.34 -7.15
C LYS A 4 15.28 -5.20 -6.79
N LYS A 5 15.34 -5.91 -5.65
CA LYS A 5 14.20 -6.66 -5.11
C LYS A 5 13.05 -5.67 -4.87
N LYS A 6 11.96 -5.84 -5.62
CA LYS A 6 10.71 -5.11 -5.37
C LYS A 6 10.10 -5.69 -4.10
N PHE A 7 10.17 -4.94 -3.00
CA PHE A 7 9.46 -5.29 -1.77
C PHE A 7 7.99 -4.94 -1.97
N ASN A 8 7.13 -5.95 -2.08
CA ASN A 8 5.69 -5.77 -2.04
C ASN A 8 5.26 -5.87 -0.57
N TYR A 9 4.78 -4.77 0.00
CA TYR A 9 4.20 -4.75 1.34
C TYR A 9 2.69 -4.92 1.22
N GLU A 10 2.18 -6.03 1.73
CA GLU A 10 0.76 -6.33 1.75
C GLU A 10 0.28 -6.51 3.19
N THR A 11 -0.90 -5.99 3.50
CA THR A 11 -1.57 -6.18 4.78
C THR A 11 -3.02 -6.53 4.53
N TYR A 12 -3.56 -7.44 5.33
CA TYR A 12 -4.95 -7.83 5.28
C TYR A 12 -5.69 -7.31 6.51
N LEU A 13 -6.89 -6.77 6.29
CA LEU A 13 -7.79 -6.30 7.33
C LEU A 13 -9.07 -7.15 7.23
N GLU A 14 -9.25 -8.13 8.13
CA GLU A 14 -10.38 -9.06 8.09
C GLU A 14 -11.74 -8.38 8.30
N LYS A 15 -11.77 -7.33 9.14
CA LYS A 15 -12.95 -6.49 9.36
C LYS A 15 -12.50 -5.04 9.58
N PRO A 16 -12.67 -4.12 8.61
CA PRO A 16 -12.50 -2.71 8.89
C PRO A 16 -13.65 -2.26 9.81
N SER A 17 -13.40 -2.25 11.12
CA SER A 17 -14.38 -1.78 12.13
C SER A 17 -14.59 -0.27 12.08
N SER A 18 -13.71 0.44 11.36
CA SER A 18 -13.71 1.89 11.20
C SER A 18 -13.64 2.26 9.72
N GLN A 19 -14.36 3.33 9.35
CA GLN A 19 -14.32 3.92 8.01
C GLN A 19 -12.96 4.59 7.69
N LYS A 20 -12.00 4.59 8.64
CA LYS A 20 -10.68 5.21 8.50
C LYS A 20 -9.55 4.20 8.67
N ILE A 21 -8.65 4.16 7.69
CA ILE A 21 -7.40 3.39 7.72
C ILE A 21 -6.24 4.38 7.76
N SER A 22 -5.30 4.21 8.70
CA SER A 22 -4.10 5.04 8.79
C SER A 22 -2.88 4.17 8.45
N LEU A 23 -2.09 4.60 7.47
CA LEU A 23 -0.86 3.93 7.05
C LEU A 23 0.35 4.79 7.47
N ASN A 24 1.22 4.24 8.31
CA ASN A 24 2.48 4.91 8.65
C ASN A 24 3.50 4.64 7.55
N ILE A 25 3.93 5.71 6.87
CA ILE A 25 4.89 5.64 5.77
C ILE A 25 6.31 6.08 6.16
N ASN A 26 6.61 6.30 7.44
CA ASN A 26 7.88 6.89 7.89
C ASN A 26 9.12 6.09 7.46
N GLN A 27 9.01 4.77 7.31
CA GLN A 27 10.10 3.89 6.88
C GLN A 27 10.24 3.77 5.35
N LEU A 28 9.31 4.33 4.56
CA LEU A 28 9.44 4.36 3.11
C LEU A 28 10.57 5.32 2.68
N GLU A 29 11.29 4.98 1.62
CA GLU A 29 12.23 5.94 1.00
C GLU A 29 11.47 7.12 0.37
N LYS A 30 12.19 8.17 -0.02
CA LYS A 30 11.58 9.26 -0.82
C LYS A 30 11.30 8.75 -2.22
N GLY A 31 10.08 8.96 -2.70
CA GLY A 31 9.68 8.41 -3.99
C GLY A 31 8.19 8.50 -4.26
N GLU A 32 7.83 8.04 -5.46
CA GLU A 32 6.44 7.85 -5.85
C GLU A 32 5.97 6.46 -5.47
N TYR A 33 4.83 6.40 -4.81
CA TYR A 33 4.21 5.19 -4.34
C TYR A 33 2.82 5.04 -4.93
N GLU A 34 2.44 3.79 -5.14
CA GLU A 34 1.11 3.40 -5.54
C GLU A 34 0.46 2.62 -4.40
N LEU A 35 -0.66 3.13 -3.89
CA LEU A 35 -1.50 2.46 -2.92
C LEU A 35 -2.69 1.84 -3.63
N ASN A 36 -2.80 0.51 -3.54
CA ASN A 36 -3.91 -0.27 -4.09
C ASN A 36 -4.76 -0.81 -2.95
N ILE A 37 -6.04 -0.43 -2.94
CA ILE A 37 -7.03 -0.97 -2.01
C ILE A 37 -7.71 -2.15 -2.71
N ILE A 38 -7.57 -3.34 -2.14
CA ILE A 38 -8.03 -4.61 -2.71
C ILE A 38 -9.16 -5.18 -1.85
N HIS A 39 -10.26 -5.59 -2.49
CA HIS A 39 -11.36 -6.31 -1.85
C HIS A 39 -11.76 -7.50 -2.71
N LYS A 40 -11.88 -8.70 -2.12
CA LYS A 40 -12.19 -9.95 -2.83
C LYS A 40 -11.32 -10.17 -4.07
N ASN A 41 -10.00 -9.97 -3.91
CA ASN A 41 -9.01 -10.11 -4.99
C ASN A 41 -9.16 -9.15 -6.18
N LYS A 42 -9.93 -8.06 -6.01
CA LYS A 42 -10.10 -7.00 -7.00
C LYS A 42 -9.63 -5.66 -6.44
N ILE A 43 -8.90 -4.89 -7.24
CA ILE A 43 -8.53 -3.51 -6.90
C ILE A 43 -9.80 -2.67 -6.99
N ILE A 44 -10.24 -2.12 -5.86
CA ILE A 44 -11.42 -1.24 -5.79
C ILE A 44 -11.03 0.24 -5.86
N LYS A 45 -9.80 0.57 -5.47
CA LYS A 45 -9.28 1.94 -5.55
C LYS A 45 -7.77 1.93 -5.69
N LYS A 46 -7.27 2.80 -6.56
CA LYS A 46 -5.85 3.02 -6.80
C LYS A 46 -5.56 4.49 -6.60
N THR A 47 -4.53 4.80 -5.83
CA THR A 47 -4.09 6.18 -5.61
C THR A 47 -2.57 6.24 -5.62
N LYS A 48 -2.04 7.36 -6.10
CA LYS A 48 -0.60 7.62 -6.11
C LYS A 48 -0.31 8.72 -5.11
N PHE A 49 0.76 8.55 -4.35
CA PHE A 49 1.24 9.57 -3.44
C PHE A 49 2.76 9.67 -3.51
N LYS A 50 3.27 10.86 -3.21
CA LYS A 50 4.70 11.11 -3.13
C LYS A 50 5.07 11.29 -1.66
N LYS A 51 6.18 10.67 -1.25
CA LYS A 51 6.80 10.89 0.05
C LYS A 51 8.08 11.71 -0.10
#